data_AF-A0A4R5LWM6-F1
#
_entry.id   AF-A0A4R5LWM6-F1
#
_cell.length_a   1.000
_cell.length_b   1.000
_cell.length_c   1.000
_cell.angle_alpha   90.00
_cell.angle_beta   90.00
_cell.angle_gamma   90.00
#
_symmetry.space_group_name_H-M   'P 1'
#
loop_
_entity.id
_entity.type
_entity.pdbx_description
1 polymer ?
#
loop_
_entity_poly.entity_id
_entity_poly.type
_entity_poly.pdbx_seq_one_letter_code
_entity_poly.pdbx_strand_id
1 'polypeptide(L)'
;MKRLHIVGCPRSGTTLLMELVSTCFASDGYCEHELSIFEPIEAEAEIYFTKQPNDIRQLSHIFGRDEQLFVIYMGRDPRAVITSKHRQNPEEYFCNYRVWRECDRAAQDYEQHPRFLRLRYEDLVNDADAVQRQICQRFEFLQQLHLFSEFHQYARPSEASQRAMNGLREVNRESLEKWRQHLPRVAQQLRDHPELAQDLQRLGYEPDEQWTSVLEGVQPVLYPCRYPERKPYLKDWERNVRVFFKSRRYLRQRCS
;
A
#
# COMPACT_ATOMS: atom_id res chain seq x y z
N MET A 1 -5.40 -3.78 23.12
CA MET A 1 -5.28 -4.31 21.73
C MET A 1 -4.29 -3.49 20.91
N LYS A 2 -3.16 -4.10 20.54
CA LYS A 2 -2.24 -3.65 19.50
C LYS A 2 -2.90 -3.87 18.14
N ARG A 3 -2.91 -2.84 17.29
CA ARG A 3 -3.43 -2.92 15.92
C ARG A 3 -2.29 -2.74 14.94
N LEU A 4 -2.02 -3.76 14.12
CA LEU A 4 -1.11 -3.63 12.97
C LEU A 4 -1.95 -3.27 11.74
N HIS A 5 -1.73 -2.10 11.17
CA HIS A 5 -2.51 -1.55 10.07
C HIS A 5 -1.66 -1.43 8.81
N ILE A 6 -2.03 -2.18 7.77
CA ILE A 6 -1.37 -2.17 6.47
C ILE A 6 -2.01 -1.11 5.58
N VAL A 7 -1.18 -0.18 5.13
CA VAL A 7 -1.55 0.95 4.27
C VAL A 7 -0.63 1.02 3.06
N GLY A 8 -0.94 1.88 2.09
CA GLY A 8 -0.13 2.04 0.89
C GLY A 8 -0.91 2.73 -0.22
N CYS A 9 -0.25 3.10 -1.32
CA CYS A 9 -1.01 3.43 -2.52
C CYS A 9 -1.80 2.17 -2.97
N PRO A 10 -3.06 2.27 -3.40
CA PRO A 10 -3.74 1.15 -4.05
C PRO A 10 -2.86 0.56 -5.16
N ARG A 11 -2.93 -0.77 -5.33
CA ARG A 11 -2.12 -1.55 -6.29
C ARG A 11 -0.64 -1.74 -5.90
N SER A 12 -0.25 -1.37 -4.69
CA SER A 12 1.12 -1.60 -4.18
C SER A 12 1.35 -2.98 -3.55
N GLY A 13 0.36 -3.88 -3.54
CA GLY A 13 0.53 -5.23 -2.97
C GLY A 13 0.12 -5.38 -1.50
N THR A 14 -0.64 -4.43 -0.95
CA THR A 14 -1.15 -4.49 0.43
C THR A 14 -1.97 -5.75 0.73
N THR A 15 -2.67 -6.30 -0.25
CA THR A 15 -3.47 -7.52 -0.06
C THR A 15 -2.59 -8.76 0.07
N LEU A 16 -1.54 -8.86 -0.74
CA LEU A 16 -0.55 -9.93 -0.59
C LEU A 16 0.12 -9.87 0.79
N LEU A 17 0.53 -8.67 1.21
CA LEU A 17 1.10 -8.50 2.55
C LEU A 17 0.12 -8.88 3.66
N MET A 18 -1.16 -8.50 3.52
CA MET A 18 -2.18 -8.85 4.51
C MET A 18 -2.30 -10.36 4.67
N GLU A 19 -2.36 -11.11 3.57
CA GLU A 19 -2.45 -12.58 3.58
C GLU A 19 -1.21 -13.23 4.20
N LEU A 20 -0.01 -12.71 3.89
CA LEU A 20 1.24 -13.18 4.50
C LEU A 20 1.25 -12.92 6.00
N VAL A 21 0.91 -11.70 6.42
CA VAL A 21 0.92 -11.30 7.83
C VAL A 21 -0.13 -12.08 8.63
N SER A 22 -1.35 -12.23 8.12
CA SER A 22 -2.43 -12.95 8.81
C SER A 22 -2.20 -14.47 8.88
N THR A 23 -1.44 -15.03 7.93
CA THR A 23 -1.13 -16.46 7.90
C THR A 23 0.09 -16.80 8.75
N CYS A 24 1.13 -15.97 8.69
CA CYS A 24 2.45 -16.33 9.20
C CYS A 24 2.79 -15.69 10.57
N PHE A 25 1.94 -14.84 11.12
CA PHE A 25 2.08 -14.29 12.47
C PHE A 25 0.89 -14.65 13.36
N ALA A 26 1.16 -14.85 14.65
CA ALA A 26 0.12 -15.04 15.65
C ALA A 26 -0.70 -13.74 15.81
N SER A 27 -2.02 -13.88 15.81
CA SER A 27 -2.97 -12.79 16.10
C SER A 27 -4.29 -13.37 16.58
N ASP A 28 -5.07 -12.57 17.30
CA ASP A 28 -6.42 -12.94 17.76
C ASP A 28 -7.48 -12.69 16.68
N GLY A 29 -7.13 -11.94 15.63
CA GLY A 29 -8.01 -11.70 14.51
C GLY A 29 -7.43 -10.78 13.46
N TYR A 30 -8.08 -10.80 12.30
CA TYR A 30 -7.73 -9.97 11.17
C TYR A 30 -8.94 -9.68 10.30
N CYS A 31 -8.92 -8.60 9.53
CA CYS A 31 -9.99 -8.32 8.57
C CYS A 31 -9.83 -9.14 7.28
N GLU A 32 -10.90 -9.78 6.81
CA GLU A 32 -10.88 -10.54 5.54
C GLU A 32 -10.79 -9.64 4.30
N HIS A 33 -11.28 -8.39 4.43
CA HIS A 33 -11.28 -7.38 3.37
C HIS A 33 -10.65 -6.09 3.87
N GLU A 34 -11.00 -4.95 3.28
CA GLU A 34 -10.51 -3.67 3.76
C GLU A 34 -11.33 -3.20 4.97
N LEU A 35 -10.65 -2.88 6.06
CA LEU A 35 -11.26 -2.32 7.27
C LEU A 35 -10.59 -0.98 7.59
N SER A 36 -11.35 0.11 7.54
CA SER A 36 -10.80 1.43 7.82
C SER A 36 -10.27 1.52 9.25
N ILE A 37 -9.23 2.32 9.46
CA ILE A 37 -8.70 2.63 10.79
C ILE A 37 -9.76 3.22 11.73
N PHE A 38 -10.76 3.92 11.18
CA PHE A 38 -11.84 4.55 11.95
C PHE A 38 -13.03 3.63 12.24
N GLU A 39 -13.02 2.41 11.70
CA GLU A 39 -14.03 1.41 12.01
C GLU A 39 -13.64 0.66 13.29
N PRO A 40 -14.61 0.45 14.20
CA PRO A 40 -14.37 -0.27 15.45
C PRO A 40 -14.03 -1.74 15.16
N ILE A 41 -13.24 -2.33 16.04
CA ILE A 41 -12.98 -3.77 16.07
C ILE A 41 -13.78 -4.29 17.26
N GLU A 42 -14.79 -5.11 17.00
CA GLU A 42 -15.70 -5.66 18.02
C GLU A 42 -15.15 -6.92 18.71
N ALA A 43 -13.98 -7.40 18.28
CA ALA A 43 -13.33 -8.56 18.85
C ALA A 43 -12.54 -8.18 20.11
N GLU A 44 -12.68 -9.00 21.17
CA GLU A 44 -11.74 -9.02 22.28
C GLU A 44 -10.43 -9.63 21.77
N ALA A 45 -9.44 -8.76 21.50
CA ALA A 45 -8.17 -9.14 20.90
C ALA A 45 -7.00 -8.42 21.58
N GLU A 46 -5.87 -9.11 21.76
CA GLU A 46 -4.61 -8.49 22.14
C GLU A 46 -3.91 -7.91 20.91
N ILE A 47 -3.90 -8.63 19.79
CA ILE A 47 -3.29 -8.26 18.52
C ILE A 47 -4.31 -8.46 17.39
N TYR A 48 -4.57 -7.39 16.64
CA TYR A 48 -5.50 -7.44 15.50
C TYR A 48 -4.90 -6.81 14.24
N PHE A 49 -5.02 -7.50 13.10
CA PHE A 49 -4.48 -7.05 11.82
C PHE A 49 -5.55 -6.43 10.95
N THR A 50 -5.24 -5.29 10.35
CA THR A 50 -6.17 -4.59 9.47
C THR A 50 -5.48 -4.01 8.25
N LYS A 51 -6.25 -3.76 7.19
CA LYS A 51 -5.71 -3.19 5.95
C LYS A 51 -6.71 -2.21 5.33
N GLN A 52 -6.26 -1.00 5.02
CA GLN A 52 -7.00 -0.07 4.17
C GLN A 52 -5.97 0.85 3.48
N PRO A 53 -5.61 0.60 2.20
CA PRO A 53 -4.48 1.25 1.55
C PRO A 53 -4.49 2.78 1.70
N ASN A 54 -5.65 3.38 1.44
CA ASN A 54 -5.81 4.83 1.38
C ASN A 54 -5.79 5.53 2.76
N ASP A 55 -5.78 4.79 3.87
CA ASP A 55 -5.80 5.39 5.22
C ASP A 55 -4.48 6.05 5.60
N ILE A 56 -3.37 5.79 4.88
CA ILE A 56 -2.10 6.53 5.05
C ILE A 56 -2.30 8.06 5.02
N ARG A 57 -3.22 8.55 4.18
CA ARG A 57 -3.54 9.98 4.04
C ARG A 57 -4.34 10.57 5.20
N GLN A 58 -4.73 9.74 6.17
CA GLN A 58 -5.65 10.10 7.27
C GLN A 58 -5.03 9.86 8.66
N LEU A 59 -3.77 9.41 8.71
CA LEU A 59 -3.11 9.02 9.98
C LEU A 59 -2.65 10.21 10.84
N SER A 60 -2.51 11.40 10.27
CA SER A 60 -1.84 12.55 10.90
C SER A 60 -2.41 12.97 12.25
N HIS A 61 -3.72 12.77 12.45
CA HIS A 61 -4.40 13.16 13.69
C HIS A 61 -4.43 12.07 14.76
N ILE A 62 -4.13 10.81 14.40
CA ILE A 62 -4.32 9.65 15.27
C ILE A 62 -3.01 8.92 15.61
N PHE A 63 -2.08 8.81 14.67
CA PHE A 63 -0.97 7.85 14.80
C PHE A 63 0.00 8.18 15.94
N GLY A 64 0.30 9.46 16.16
CA GLY A 64 1.13 9.90 17.29
C GLY A 64 0.44 9.80 18.65
N ARG A 65 -0.90 9.69 18.69
CA ARG A 65 -1.69 9.66 19.93
C ARG A 65 -2.16 8.26 20.32
N ASP A 66 -2.29 7.37 19.35
CA ASP A 66 -2.60 5.97 19.59
C ASP A 66 -1.30 5.17 19.69
N GLU A 67 -0.87 4.91 20.93
CA GLU A 67 0.34 4.15 21.23
C GLU A 67 0.22 2.67 20.85
N GLN A 68 -0.99 2.17 20.65
CA GLN A 68 -1.29 0.79 20.28
C GLN A 68 -1.46 0.62 18.76
N LEU A 69 -1.28 1.68 17.97
CA LEU A 69 -1.32 1.62 16.51
C LEU A 69 0.09 1.46 15.93
N PHE A 70 0.27 0.39 15.17
CA PHE A 70 1.47 0.06 14.40
C PHE A 70 1.10 0.03 12.93
N VAL A 71 1.96 0.55 12.05
CA VAL A 71 1.64 0.77 10.64
C VAL A 71 2.72 0.18 9.76
N ILE A 72 2.30 -0.61 8.77
CA ILE A 72 3.16 -1.00 7.65
C ILE A 72 2.68 -0.26 6.41
N TYR A 73 3.54 0.56 5.83
CA TYR A 73 3.32 1.15 4.51
C TYR A 73 3.97 0.27 3.44
N MET A 74 3.15 -0.26 2.53
CA MET A 74 3.61 -1.00 1.37
C MET A 74 3.80 -0.05 0.18
N GLY A 75 5.05 0.24 -0.15
CA GLY A 75 5.46 0.96 -1.35
C GLY A 75 5.65 0.02 -2.55
N ARG A 76 5.54 0.58 -3.75
CA ARG A 76 5.78 -0.12 -5.02
C ARG A 76 6.24 0.89 -6.07
N ASP A 77 6.97 0.42 -7.08
CA ASP A 77 7.39 1.21 -8.22
C ASP A 77 6.19 2.01 -8.78
N PRO A 78 6.26 3.36 -8.83
CA PRO A 78 5.16 4.18 -9.33
C PRO A 78 4.73 3.78 -10.73
N ARG A 79 5.65 3.35 -11.61
CA ARG A 79 5.34 2.90 -12.97
C ARG A 79 4.46 1.66 -12.95
N ALA A 80 4.77 0.69 -12.09
CA ALA A 80 3.93 -0.50 -11.91
C ALA A 80 2.54 -0.17 -11.34
N VAL A 81 2.44 0.86 -10.49
CA VAL A 81 1.17 1.33 -9.92
C VAL A 81 0.30 2.04 -10.96
N ILE A 82 0.85 3.01 -11.71
CA ILE A 82 0.10 3.82 -12.69
C ILE A 82 -0.31 3.02 -13.94
N THR A 83 0.38 1.91 -14.23
CA THR A 83 0.02 0.98 -15.31
C THR A 83 -0.81 -0.21 -14.81
N SER A 84 -1.16 -0.26 -13.52
CA SER A 84 -1.97 -1.35 -12.98
C SER A 84 -3.44 -1.20 -13.36
N LYS A 85 -4.01 -2.27 -13.93
CA LYS A 85 -5.44 -2.38 -14.24
C LYS A 85 -6.13 -3.33 -13.26
N HIS A 86 -7.43 -3.13 -13.04
CA HIS A 86 -8.24 -4.06 -12.26
C HIS A 86 -8.92 -5.06 -13.19
N ARG A 87 -8.96 -6.34 -12.81
CA ARG A 87 -9.45 -7.41 -13.70
C ARG A 87 -10.90 -7.24 -14.11
N GLN A 88 -11.72 -6.65 -13.24
CA GLN A 88 -13.13 -6.36 -13.54
C GLN A 88 -13.31 -5.19 -14.51
N ASN A 89 -12.33 -4.26 -14.58
CA ASN A 89 -12.37 -3.08 -15.44
C ASN A 89 -11.07 -2.99 -16.25
N PRO A 90 -10.85 -3.88 -17.24
CA PRO A 90 -9.61 -3.91 -18.03
C PRO A 90 -9.44 -2.68 -18.94
N GLU A 91 -10.51 -1.93 -19.20
CA GLU A 91 -10.49 -0.75 -20.08
C GLU A 91 -9.93 0.51 -19.40
N GLU A 92 -9.80 0.52 -18.07
CA GLU A 92 -9.29 1.67 -17.32
C GLU A 92 -8.08 1.29 -16.46
N TYR A 93 -7.16 2.25 -16.29
CA TYR A 93 -6.12 2.13 -15.27
C TYR A 93 -6.70 2.42 -13.89
N PHE A 94 -6.21 1.70 -12.88
CA PHE A 94 -6.75 1.85 -11.54
C PHE A 94 -6.25 3.09 -10.84
N CYS A 95 -4.99 3.50 -11.07
CA CYS A 95 -4.33 4.57 -10.34
C CYS A 95 -3.57 5.52 -11.27
N ASN A 96 -3.19 6.68 -10.74
CA ASN A 96 -2.36 7.68 -11.40
C ASN A 96 -1.26 8.16 -10.45
N TYR A 97 -0.27 8.85 -11.01
CA TYR A 97 0.91 9.30 -10.28
C TYR A 97 0.53 10.27 -9.15
N ARG A 98 -0.46 11.15 -9.37
CA ARG A 98 -0.95 12.05 -8.32
C ARG A 98 -1.36 11.29 -7.06
N VAL A 99 -2.18 10.25 -7.18
CA VAL A 99 -2.64 9.45 -6.03
C VAL A 99 -1.50 8.68 -5.38
N TRP A 100 -0.60 8.11 -6.18
CA TRP A 100 0.60 7.47 -5.66
C TRP A 100 1.47 8.44 -4.85
N ARG A 101 1.74 9.63 -5.39
CA ARG A 101 2.57 10.67 -4.77
C ARG A 101 1.96 11.19 -3.47
N GLU A 102 0.63 11.32 -3.40
CA GLU A 102 -0.06 11.68 -2.17
C GLU A 102 0.13 10.64 -1.06
N CYS A 103 0.09 9.36 -1.41
CA CYS A 103 0.31 8.29 -0.44
C CYS A 103 1.77 8.25 0.01
N ASP A 104 2.70 8.37 -0.95
CA ASP A 104 4.14 8.38 -0.65
C ASP A 104 4.54 9.57 0.21
N ARG A 105 4.06 10.78 -0.10
CA ARG A 105 4.31 11.97 0.72
C ARG A 105 3.75 11.83 2.13
N ALA A 106 2.53 11.31 2.28
CA ALA A 106 1.96 11.07 3.60
C ALA A 106 2.76 10.02 4.39
N ALA A 107 3.41 9.06 3.73
CA ALA A 107 4.26 8.08 4.38
C ALA A 107 5.60 8.66 4.86
N GLN A 108 6.17 9.62 4.13
CA GLN A 108 7.44 10.28 4.48
C GLN A 108 7.39 10.91 5.88
N ASP A 109 6.24 11.48 6.27
CA ASP A 109 6.02 12.09 7.59
C ASP A 109 6.25 11.13 8.77
N TYR A 110 6.26 9.81 8.52
CA TYR A 110 6.36 8.78 9.55
C TYR A 110 7.59 7.87 9.41
N GLU A 111 8.48 8.08 8.45
CA GLU A 111 9.59 7.14 8.16
C GLU A 111 10.50 6.88 9.36
N GLN A 112 10.68 7.87 10.23
CA GLN A 112 11.49 7.78 11.45
C GLN A 112 10.71 7.32 12.69
N HIS A 113 9.39 7.11 12.57
CA HIS A 113 8.56 6.76 13.70
C HIS A 113 8.72 5.26 14.04
N PRO A 114 8.98 4.87 15.31
CA PRO A 114 9.29 3.48 15.66
C PRO A 114 8.14 2.51 15.41
N ARG A 115 6.88 2.99 15.47
CA ARG A 115 5.68 2.19 15.16
C ARG A 115 5.31 2.16 13.66
N PHE A 116 6.13 2.73 12.79
CA PHE A 116 5.91 2.78 11.34
C PHE A 116 6.98 1.97 10.64
N LEU A 117 6.63 1.19 9.62
CA LEU A 117 7.56 0.45 8.78
C LEU A 117 7.21 0.65 7.31
N ARG A 118 8.16 1.14 6.52
CA ARG A 118 8.05 1.17 5.07
C ARG A 118 8.67 -0.10 4.49
N LEU A 119 7.91 -0.79 3.64
CA LEU A 119 8.36 -1.95 2.87
C LEU A 119 8.22 -1.66 1.38
N ARG A 120 8.98 -2.41 0.55
CA ARG A 120 8.85 -2.40 -0.91
C ARG A 120 8.23 -3.70 -1.38
N TYR A 121 7.28 -3.60 -2.30
CA TYR A 121 6.69 -4.75 -2.97
C TYR A 121 7.78 -5.57 -3.68
N GLU A 122 8.73 -4.89 -4.30
CA GLU A 122 9.84 -5.51 -5.03
C GLU A 122 10.70 -6.40 -4.12
N ASP A 123 10.96 -5.95 -2.89
CA ASP A 123 11.71 -6.74 -1.91
C ASP A 123 10.88 -7.94 -1.43
N LEU A 124 9.58 -7.73 -1.19
CA LEU A 124 8.65 -8.78 -0.77
C LEU A 124 8.55 -9.90 -1.80
N VAL A 125 8.54 -9.57 -3.10
CA VAL A 125 8.50 -10.57 -4.17
C VAL A 125 9.83 -11.25 -4.42
N ASN A 126 10.94 -10.59 -4.08
CA ASN A 126 12.27 -11.12 -4.33
C ASN A 126 12.76 -12.04 -3.20
N ASP A 127 12.56 -11.63 -1.95
CA ASP A 127 12.94 -12.36 -0.73
C ASP A 127 11.93 -12.07 0.39
N ALA A 128 10.84 -12.84 0.39
CA ALA A 128 9.75 -12.64 1.34
C ALA A 128 10.17 -12.87 2.80
N ASP A 129 11.08 -13.82 3.05
CA ASP A 129 11.55 -14.14 4.40
C ASP A 129 12.48 -13.04 4.95
N ALA A 130 13.26 -12.37 4.09
CA ALA A 130 13.98 -11.16 4.51
C ALA A 130 13.03 -10.05 4.93
N VAL A 131 11.95 -9.82 4.19
CA VAL A 131 10.92 -8.86 4.57
C VAL A 131 10.23 -9.25 5.87
N GLN A 132 9.94 -10.54 6.08
CA GLN A 132 9.40 -11.04 7.34
C GLN A 132 10.32 -10.73 8.52
N ARG A 133 11.63 -10.99 8.37
CA ARG A 133 12.63 -10.65 9.40
C ARG A 133 12.65 -9.15 9.72
N GLN A 134 12.55 -8.28 8.71
CA GLN A 134 12.45 -6.83 8.93
C GLN A 134 11.21 -6.46 9.75
N ILE A 135 10.07 -7.10 9.48
CA ILE A 135 8.83 -6.90 10.26
C ILE A 135 9.03 -7.34 11.72
N CYS A 136 9.59 -8.52 11.97
CA CYS A 136 9.87 -9.02 13.32
C CYS A 136 10.82 -8.10 14.10
N GLN A 137 11.89 -7.63 13.44
CA GLN A 137 12.86 -6.70 14.03
C GLN A 137 12.24 -5.35 14.38
N ARG A 138 11.29 -4.87 13.58
CA ARG A 138 10.62 -3.59 13.84
C ARG A 138 9.52 -3.71 14.89
N PHE A 139 8.79 -4.82 14.89
CA PHE A 139 7.63 -5.04 15.72
C PHE A 139 7.81 -6.31 16.56
N GLU A 140 8.61 -6.20 17.61
CA GLU A 140 9.02 -7.33 18.47
C GLU A 140 7.85 -8.04 19.17
N PHE A 141 6.66 -7.43 19.21
CA PHE A 141 5.47 -8.07 19.76
C PHE A 141 4.85 -9.14 18.83
N LEU A 142 5.31 -9.23 17.58
CA LEU A 142 4.82 -10.23 16.62
C LEU A 142 5.53 -11.56 16.85
N GLN A 143 4.75 -12.61 17.07
CA GLN A 143 5.26 -13.97 17.11
C GLN A 143 5.12 -14.62 15.73
N GLN A 144 6.26 -14.97 15.13
CA GLN A 144 6.30 -15.71 13.86
C GLN A 144 5.80 -17.16 14.06
N LEU A 145 4.90 -17.59 13.19
CA LEU A 145 4.37 -18.97 13.14
C LEU A 145 4.98 -19.78 12.00
N HIS A 146 5.07 -19.17 10.82
CA HIS A 146 5.53 -19.80 9.58
C HIS A 146 6.44 -18.85 8.82
N LEU A 147 7.24 -19.34 7.87
CA LEU A 147 7.95 -18.47 6.93
C LEU A 147 6.99 -17.87 5.91
N PHE A 148 7.29 -16.68 5.40
CA PHE A 148 6.51 -16.08 4.30
C PHE A 148 6.65 -16.90 3.00
N SER A 149 7.80 -17.51 2.75
CA SER A 149 8.03 -18.42 1.63
C SER A 149 7.14 -19.68 1.67
N GLU A 150 6.73 -20.10 2.86
CA GLU A 150 5.90 -21.29 3.10
C GLU A 150 4.40 -20.96 3.18
N PHE A 151 3.99 -19.70 3.01
CA PHE A 151 2.62 -19.26 3.29
C PHE A 151 1.55 -20.08 2.55
N HIS A 152 1.84 -20.52 1.33
CA HIS A 152 0.92 -21.29 0.47
C HIS A 152 0.52 -22.65 1.08
N GLN A 153 1.30 -23.18 2.04
CA GLN A 153 1.00 -24.43 2.75
C GLN A 153 -0.03 -24.22 3.86
N TYR A 154 -0.15 -23.00 4.37
CA TYR A 154 -0.96 -22.65 5.55
C TYR A 154 -2.13 -21.73 5.23
N ALA A 155 -2.02 -20.98 4.12
CA ALA A 155 -3.00 -19.99 3.72
C ALA A 155 -4.35 -20.62 3.40
N ARG A 156 -5.42 -19.99 3.90
CA ARG A 156 -6.81 -20.27 3.52
C ARG A 156 -7.40 -19.00 2.90
N PRO A 157 -6.96 -18.60 1.69
CA PRO A 157 -7.31 -17.30 1.16
C PRO A 157 -8.80 -17.23 0.81
N SER A 158 -9.44 -16.11 1.18
CA SER A 158 -10.81 -15.81 0.76
C SER A 158 -10.91 -15.67 -0.77
N GLU A 159 -12.11 -15.84 -1.34
CA GLU A 159 -12.32 -15.63 -2.78
C GLU A 159 -11.96 -14.21 -3.23
N ALA A 160 -12.15 -13.20 -2.38
CA ALA A 160 -11.77 -11.82 -2.72
C ALA A 160 -10.25 -11.65 -2.76
N SER A 161 -9.52 -12.28 -1.84
CA SER A 161 -8.06 -12.29 -1.83
C SER A 161 -7.50 -13.01 -3.05
N GLN A 162 -8.07 -14.15 -3.43
CA GLN A 162 -7.71 -14.85 -4.67
C GLN A 162 -7.92 -13.97 -5.92
N ARG A 163 -9.05 -13.24 -5.97
CA ARG A 163 -9.33 -12.28 -7.06
C ARG A 163 -8.33 -11.12 -7.10
N ALA A 164 -7.91 -10.62 -5.94
CA ALA A 164 -6.95 -9.51 -5.84
C ALA A 164 -5.51 -9.92 -6.19
N MET A 165 -5.13 -11.17 -5.89
CA MET A 165 -3.76 -11.69 -6.06
C MET A 165 -3.50 -12.40 -7.41
N ASN A 166 -4.51 -12.55 -8.27
CA ASN A 166 -4.43 -13.38 -9.48
C ASN A 166 -4.04 -14.85 -9.18
N GLY A 167 -4.56 -15.41 -8.07
CA GLY A 167 -4.26 -16.74 -7.56
C GLY A 167 -3.12 -16.77 -6.53
N LEU A 168 -3.05 -17.85 -5.74
CA LEU A 168 -1.91 -18.19 -4.88
C LEU A 168 -0.71 -18.54 -5.77
N ARG A 169 -0.06 -17.55 -6.38
CA ARG A 169 1.15 -17.78 -7.16
C ARG A 169 2.37 -17.49 -6.30
N GLU A 170 3.39 -18.32 -6.45
CA GLU A 170 4.77 -17.94 -6.17
C GLU A 170 5.04 -16.55 -6.74
N VAL A 171 5.79 -15.75 -6.00
CA VAL A 171 5.77 -14.31 -6.22
C VAL A 171 6.40 -13.98 -7.58
N ASN A 172 5.55 -13.67 -8.57
CA ASN A 172 5.96 -13.63 -9.97
C ASN A 172 6.71 -12.31 -10.28
N ARG A 173 8.03 -12.45 -10.49
CA ARG A 173 8.96 -11.38 -10.88
C ARG A 173 8.61 -10.73 -12.22
N GLU A 174 7.93 -11.42 -13.13
CA GLU A 174 7.46 -10.86 -14.41
C GLU A 174 6.54 -9.65 -14.20
N SER A 175 5.87 -9.55 -13.05
CA SER A 175 4.99 -8.42 -12.75
C SER A 175 5.72 -7.09 -12.54
N LEU A 176 7.03 -7.12 -12.28
CA LEU A 176 7.85 -5.93 -12.03
C LEU A 176 8.06 -5.11 -13.30
N GLU A 177 8.28 -5.77 -14.44
CA GLU A 177 8.58 -5.08 -15.72
C GLU A 177 7.34 -4.87 -16.61
N LYS A 178 6.14 -5.27 -16.16
CA LYS A 178 4.89 -5.14 -16.95
C LYS A 178 4.58 -3.71 -17.38
N TRP A 179 5.04 -2.72 -16.64
CA TRP A 179 4.84 -1.31 -17.01
C TRP A 179 5.44 -0.97 -18.37
N ARG A 180 6.47 -1.71 -18.83
CA ARG A 180 7.07 -1.53 -20.17
C ARG A 180 6.12 -1.87 -21.32
N GLN A 181 5.03 -2.59 -21.07
CA GLN A 181 3.99 -2.83 -22.06
C GLN A 181 3.02 -1.63 -22.19
N HIS A 182 3.19 -0.62 -21.34
CA HIS A 182 2.30 0.53 -21.21
C HIS A 182 3.06 1.87 -21.35
N LEU A 183 4.14 1.90 -22.13
CA LEU A 183 4.97 3.11 -22.31
C LEU A 183 4.17 4.37 -22.66
N PRO A 184 3.13 4.35 -23.54
CA PRO A 184 2.33 5.55 -23.81
C PRO A 184 1.65 6.14 -22.57
N ARG A 185 1.23 5.30 -21.62
CA ARG A 185 0.65 5.74 -20.33
C ARG A 185 1.74 6.32 -19.43
N VAL A 186 2.91 5.68 -19.36
CA VAL A 186 4.04 6.17 -18.55
C VAL A 186 4.54 7.51 -19.09
N ALA A 187 4.69 7.64 -20.42
CA ALA A 187 5.05 8.89 -21.09
C ALA A 187 4.04 10.01 -20.79
N GLN A 188 2.74 9.71 -20.82
CA GLN A 188 1.70 10.69 -20.46
C GLN A 188 1.82 11.12 -18.99
N GLN A 189 1.99 10.18 -18.06
CA GLN A 189 2.12 10.50 -16.63
C GLN A 189 3.41 11.27 -16.33
N LEU A 190 4.53 10.95 -16.98
CA LEU A 190 5.80 11.67 -16.82
C LEU A 190 5.71 13.09 -17.39
N ARG A 191 5.09 13.28 -18.56
CA ARG A 191 4.87 14.62 -19.14
C ARG A 191 4.05 15.51 -18.21
N ASP A 192 2.97 14.95 -17.66
CA ASP A 192 2.06 15.71 -16.80
C ASP A 192 2.62 15.86 -15.37
N HIS A 193 3.56 15.00 -14.98
CA HIS A 193 4.22 14.97 -13.68
C HIS A 193 5.72 14.63 -13.79
N PRO A 194 6.58 15.61 -14.15
CA PRO A 194 8.02 15.38 -14.32
C PRO A 194 8.71 14.85 -13.06
N GLU A 195 8.13 15.09 -11.87
CA GLU A 195 8.69 14.62 -10.59
C GLU A 195 8.71 13.09 -10.47
N LEU A 196 7.99 12.36 -11.34
CA LEU A 196 8.08 10.90 -11.43
C LEU A 196 9.52 10.42 -11.66
N ALA A 197 10.32 11.14 -12.46
CA ALA A 197 11.71 10.75 -12.72
C ALA A 197 12.57 10.82 -11.44
N GLN A 198 12.43 11.91 -10.68
CA GLN A 198 13.16 12.13 -9.44
C GLN A 198 12.71 11.16 -8.34
N ASP A 199 11.42 10.85 -8.28
CA ASP A 199 10.88 9.91 -7.29
C ASP A 199 11.37 8.47 -7.52
N LEU A 200 11.57 8.06 -8.77
CA LEU A 200 12.15 6.74 -9.08
C LEU A 200 13.60 6.62 -8.59
N GLN A 201 14.39 7.67 -8.74
CA GLN A 201 15.75 7.71 -8.18
C GLN A 201 15.76 7.72 -6.66
N ARG A 202 14.98 8.62 -6.06
CA ARG A 202 14.89 8.78 -4.60
C ARG A 202 14.53 7.47 -3.92
N LEU A 203 13.67 6.67 -4.55
CA LEU A 203 13.22 5.37 -4.03
C LEU A 203 14.10 4.19 -4.46
N GLY A 204 15.20 4.43 -5.19
CA GLY A 204 16.13 3.40 -5.61
C GLY A 204 15.55 2.42 -6.64
N TYR A 205 14.61 2.87 -7.47
CA TYR A 205 14.11 2.10 -8.62
C TYR A 205 14.94 2.33 -9.87
N GLU A 206 15.60 3.48 -9.98
CA GLU A 206 16.50 3.84 -11.08
C GLU A 206 17.73 4.56 -10.53
N PRO A 207 18.91 4.41 -11.14
CA PRO A 207 20.13 5.07 -10.65
C PRO A 207 20.16 6.58 -10.94
N ASP A 208 19.55 7.01 -12.05
CA ASP A 208 19.51 8.40 -12.53
C ASP A 208 18.31 8.61 -13.47
N GLU A 209 18.16 9.79 -14.10
CA GLU A 209 17.02 10.09 -14.99
C GLU A 209 17.18 9.44 -16.38
N GLN A 210 18.31 8.77 -16.69
CA GLN A 210 18.53 8.18 -18.01
C GLN A 210 17.53 7.08 -18.34
N TRP A 211 16.84 6.51 -17.34
CA TRP A 211 15.74 5.58 -17.55
C TRP A 211 14.65 6.18 -18.45
N THR A 212 14.48 7.51 -18.50
CA THR A 212 13.46 8.16 -19.34
C THR A 212 13.75 7.99 -20.84
N SER A 213 14.97 7.63 -21.22
CA SER A 213 15.35 7.34 -22.62
C SER A 213 14.46 6.27 -23.27
N VAL A 214 13.93 5.32 -22.48
CA VAL A 214 13.00 4.29 -22.98
C VAL A 214 11.65 4.87 -23.47
N LEU A 215 11.39 6.15 -23.18
CA LEU A 215 10.19 6.89 -23.59
C LEU A 215 10.47 7.82 -24.77
N GLU A 216 11.71 7.93 -25.25
CA GLU A 216 12.03 8.75 -26.42
C GLU A 216 11.29 8.23 -27.67
N GLY A 217 10.61 9.14 -28.37
CA GLY A 217 9.77 8.80 -29.53
C GLY A 217 8.43 8.15 -29.18
N VAL A 218 8.15 7.84 -27.90
CA VAL A 218 6.85 7.29 -27.48
C VAL A 218 5.81 8.41 -27.40
N GLN A 219 4.73 8.27 -28.17
CA GLN A 219 3.63 9.25 -28.11
C GLN A 219 2.81 9.09 -26.82
N PRO A 220 2.68 10.14 -26.00
CA PRO A 220 1.89 10.10 -24.76
C PRO A 220 0.39 10.03 -25.04
N VAL A 221 -0.30 9.06 -24.42
CA VAL A 221 -1.74 8.83 -24.61
C VAL A 221 -2.47 8.96 -23.27
N LEU A 222 -3.55 9.75 -23.26
CA LEU A 222 -4.45 9.83 -22.11
C LEU A 222 -5.42 8.65 -22.13
N TYR A 223 -5.43 7.87 -21.06
CA TYR A 223 -6.32 6.73 -20.89
C TYR A 223 -7.33 6.98 -19.77
N PRO A 224 -8.51 6.34 -19.81
CA PRO A 224 -9.42 6.32 -18.67
C PRO A 224 -8.70 5.82 -17.39
N CYS A 225 -8.97 6.49 -16.27
CA CYS A 225 -8.42 6.13 -14.98
C CYS A 225 -9.49 6.28 -13.89
N ARG A 226 -9.57 5.30 -12.99
CA ARG A 226 -10.52 5.31 -11.87
C ARG A 226 -10.35 6.54 -10.97
N TYR A 227 -9.12 7.00 -10.76
CA TYR A 227 -8.87 8.25 -10.05
C TYR A 227 -8.69 9.40 -11.05
N PRO A 228 -9.32 10.58 -10.81
CA PRO A 228 -9.16 11.73 -11.68
C PRO A 228 -7.74 12.29 -11.60
N GLU A 229 -7.23 12.88 -12.68
CA GLU A 229 -5.88 13.50 -12.66
C GLU A 229 -5.83 14.79 -11.81
N ARG A 230 -6.97 15.49 -11.66
CA ARG A 230 -7.07 16.71 -10.84
C ARG A 230 -7.92 16.48 -9.57
N LYS A 231 -7.54 17.14 -8.49
CA LYS A 231 -8.31 17.16 -7.24
C LYS A 231 -9.52 18.08 -7.36
N PRO A 232 -10.71 17.65 -6.94
CA PRO A 232 -11.84 18.56 -6.72
C PRO A 232 -11.64 19.37 -5.43
N TYR A 233 -11.38 20.68 -5.55
CA TYR A 233 -11.03 21.56 -4.43
C TYR A 233 -12.03 21.55 -3.25
N LEU A 234 -13.34 21.64 -3.53
CA LEU A 234 -14.37 21.70 -2.48
C LEU A 234 -14.50 20.38 -1.69
N LYS A 235 -14.32 19.23 -2.37
CA LYS A 235 -14.48 17.91 -1.75
C LYS A 235 -13.36 17.58 -0.76
N ASP A 236 -12.17 18.16 -0.93
CA ASP A 236 -11.04 17.93 -0.03
C ASP A 236 -11.26 18.59 1.33
N TRP A 237 -11.81 19.80 1.36
CA TRP A 237 -12.13 20.47 2.63
C TRP A 237 -13.18 19.68 3.42
N GLU A 238 -14.28 19.28 2.78
CA GLU A 238 -15.31 18.45 3.40
C GLU A 238 -14.74 17.12 3.94
N ARG A 239 -13.84 16.48 3.16
CA ARG A 239 -13.16 15.26 3.59
C ARG A 239 -12.31 15.51 4.83
N ASN A 240 -11.51 16.57 4.85
CA ASN A 240 -10.62 16.87 5.98
C ASN A 240 -11.42 17.12 7.27
N VAL A 241 -12.52 17.87 7.19
CA VAL A 241 -13.43 18.07 8.33
C VAL A 241 -14.01 16.75 8.81
N ARG A 242 -14.47 15.89 7.90
CA ARG A 242 -14.99 14.55 8.23
C ARG A 242 -13.94 13.67 8.91
N VAL A 243 -12.71 13.65 8.38
CA VAL A 243 -11.59 12.88 8.93
C VAL A 243 -11.21 13.39 10.32
N PHE A 244 -11.23 14.70 10.54
CA PHE A 244 -11.01 15.28 11.87
C PHE A 244 -12.04 14.80 12.90
N PHE A 245 -13.33 14.84 12.58
CA PHE A 245 -14.38 14.32 13.48
C PHE A 245 -14.25 12.81 13.72
N LYS A 246 -13.97 12.02 12.67
CA LYS A 246 -13.70 10.59 12.80
C LYS A 246 -12.51 10.31 13.72
N SER A 247 -11.43 11.09 13.60
CA SER A 247 -10.23 10.98 14.42
C SER A 247 -10.52 11.27 15.89
N ARG A 248 -11.31 12.31 16.19
CA ARG A 248 -11.73 12.61 17.57
C ARG A 248 -12.57 11.49 18.17
N ARG A 249 -13.50 10.94 17.39
CA ARG A 249 -14.34 9.80 17.84
C ARG A 249 -13.48 8.57 18.11
N TYR A 250 -12.58 8.25 17.18
CA TYR A 250 -11.63 7.14 17.30
C TYR A 250 -10.80 7.22 18.58
N LEU A 251 -10.15 8.36 18.83
CA LEU A 251 -9.30 8.53 20.01
C LEU A 251 -10.09 8.45 21.32
N ARG A 252 -11.33 8.95 21.35
CA ARG A 252 -12.19 8.81 22.54
C ARG A 252 -12.49 7.36 22.89
N GLN A 253 -12.69 6.51 21.90
CA GLN A 253 -12.94 5.08 22.09
C GLN A 253 -11.69 4.28 22.49
N ARG A 254 -10.49 4.83 22.25
CA ARG A 254 -9.21 4.20 22.60
C ARG A 254 -8.70 4.58 23.99
N CYS A 255 -9.14 5.74 24.52
CA CYS A 255 -8.73 6.25 25.83
C CYS A 255 -9.76 5.95 26.94
N SER A 256 -10.93 5.42 26.60
CA SER A 256 -11.93 4.88 27.52
C SER A 256 -11.65 3.41 27.81
#